data_AF-Q4N1T1-F1
#
_entry.id   AF-Q4N1T1-F1
#
_cell.length_a   1.000
_cell.length_b   1.000
_cell.length_c   1.000
_cell.angle_alpha   90.00
_cell.angle_beta   90.00
_cell.angle_gamma   90.00
#
_symmetry.space_group_name_H-M   'P 1'
#
loop_
_entity.id
_entity.type
_entity.pdbx_description
1 polymer ?
#
loop_
_entity_poly.entity_id
_entity_poly.type
_entity_poly.pdbx_seq_one_letter_code
_entity_poly.pdbx_strand_id
1 'polypeptide(L)'
;MHINLVILITSILLRLASCLDNVSERLTLKPLTNGDWFLALDVSVISRDVVELFENPEDPYFIMDVMPIDIAKLYLKTKSHWFEANLSFGEWKDSIWGHKPEILISNGLSLMASWPSLDKNVVSEHFKSLCYGLWGVTGSMFSNLVNEESYIHDITELYENDYNDDSLPNSTVLLSSDFEERACLDTVYKLRMLLPCLCTNGLVSLLGDERMFVRSSYRGVKLRVEMLENDLHFRTLVQFTVSQSMLPSSFSGFFPEGKLPSRCLSVSESWVKFVYPDSYEFKKYSELTLIYPEDSVNNKYSELLAKFSKGYEVAEDNSEVIFEVSELDSKYLRVLKRVQSSLLIRVENLSDLTKKLCIHQPLPYWLKPLLHSISVAVEGLTDNYVHYKCSSANCFSRNAQSSRNFNIFLDIFEHLLPAKYHKHLVKFFDYLNPVPKLPLSDSDPLMIYDLGRYWNNFGIYLSLEPKTVAYISVELSKDNITYEDIHLSAHRGQLVPSGIILDLDKLRRCTGFDPSNLDLADFRRLSSFSCPDFYYFMTSFFSHIVLPDNTMVFNVMACVGVVSALMFGFVFSTLTRDWDKIYKNF
;
A
#
# COMPACT_ATOMS: atom_id res chain seq x y z
N MET A 1 15.94 46.06 -36.07
CA MET A 1 16.61 44.79 -35.71
C MET A 1 16.66 44.55 -34.19
N HIS A 2 17.01 45.55 -33.37
CA HIS A 2 17.10 45.38 -31.91
C HIS A 2 15.77 45.00 -31.21
N ILE A 3 14.63 45.54 -31.63
CA ILE A 3 13.33 45.23 -31.00
C ILE A 3 12.95 43.74 -31.19
N ASN A 4 13.17 43.18 -32.38
CA ASN A 4 12.87 41.76 -32.64
C ASN A 4 13.82 40.82 -31.88
N LEU A 5 15.09 41.22 -31.68
CA LEU A 5 16.04 40.47 -30.86
C LEU A 5 15.63 40.48 -29.38
N VAL A 6 15.21 41.63 -28.86
CA VAL A 6 14.73 41.74 -27.47
C VAL A 6 13.47 40.91 -27.28
N ILE A 7 12.48 40.98 -28.20
CA ILE A 7 11.26 40.17 -28.13
C ILE A 7 11.60 38.67 -28.17
N LEU A 8 12.50 38.24 -29.06
CA LEU A 8 12.95 36.85 -29.14
C LEU A 8 13.62 36.40 -27.84
N ILE A 9 14.57 37.18 -27.32
CA ILE A 9 15.28 36.87 -26.06
C ILE A 9 14.30 36.86 -24.89
N THR A 10 13.38 37.83 -24.79
CA THR A 10 12.37 37.83 -23.73
C THR A 10 11.38 36.68 -23.87
N SER A 11 11.04 36.24 -25.10
CA SER A 11 10.17 35.09 -25.31
C SER A 11 10.87 33.77 -24.96
N ILE A 12 12.17 33.66 -25.24
CA ILE A 12 13.00 32.51 -24.88
C ILE A 12 13.19 32.48 -23.36
N LEU A 13 13.48 33.63 -22.73
CA LEU A 13 13.63 33.73 -21.28
C LEU A 13 12.30 33.52 -20.53
N LEU A 14 11.16 34.00 -21.06
CA LEU A 14 9.85 33.70 -20.48
C LEU A 14 9.54 32.20 -20.56
N ARG A 15 9.84 31.56 -21.69
CA ARG A 15 9.66 30.11 -21.85
C ARG A 15 10.60 29.30 -20.95
N LEU A 16 11.85 29.73 -20.82
CA LEU A 16 12.82 29.11 -19.91
C LEU A 16 12.41 29.27 -18.45
N ALA A 17 11.80 30.41 -18.07
CA ALA A 17 11.30 30.63 -16.72
C ALA A 17 9.99 29.87 -16.43
N SER A 18 9.16 29.62 -17.45
CA SER A 18 7.93 28.84 -17.30
C SER A 18 8.15 27.32 -17.28
N CYS A 19 9.30 26.84 -17.75
CA CYS A 19 9.66 25.42 -17.78
C CYS A 19 10.35 24.91 -16.50
N LEU A 20 10.43 25.71 -15.43
CA LEU A 20 11.02 25.24 -14.18
C LEU A 20 10.02 24.37 -13.43
N ASP A 21 10.43 23.14 -13.13
CA ASP A 21 9.66 22.21 -12.32
C ASP A 21 9.39 22.82 -10.93
N ASN A 22 8.16 22.70 -10.44
CA ASN A 22 7.82 23.15 -9.09
C ASN A 22 8.07 22.01 -8.09
N VAL A 23 9.02 22.21 -7.18
CA VAL A 23 9.48 21.17 -6.26
C VAL A 23 9.20 21.58 -4.82
N SER A 24 8.41 20.78 -4.11
CA SER A 24 8.14 20.97 -2.69
C SER A 24 8.69 19.82 -1.86
N GLU A 25 9.23 20.14 -0.69
CA GLU A 25 9.73 19.18 0.30
C GLU A 25 8.96 19.35 1.62
N ARG A 26 8.57 18.24 2.24
CA ARG A 26 7.93 18.24 3.56
C ARG A 26 8.51 17.14 4.43
N LEU A 27 9.20 17.50 5.50
CA LEU A 27 9.73 16.57 6.48
C LEU A 27 8.81 16.51 7.70
N THR A 28 8.26 15.35 7.99
CA THR A 28 7.47 15.08 9.19
C THR A 28 8.30 14.29 10.19
N LEU A 29 8.30 14.76 11.45
CA LEU A 29 9.06 14.17 12.56
C LEU A 29 8.10 13.79 13.68
N LYS A 30 8.08 12.52 14.08
CA LYS A 30 7.21 12.00 15.15
C LYS A 30 8.04 11.20 16.15
N PRO A 31 8.10 11.57 17.44
CA PRO A 31 8.70 10.72 18.45
C PRO A 31 7.83 9.48 18.69
N LEU A 32 8.48 8.35 18.93
CA LEU A 32 7.85 7.04 19.14
C LEU A 32 7.87 6.66 20.63
N THR A 33 7.04 5.69 21.01
CA THR A 33 6.83 5.31 22.41
C THR A 33 8.08 4.82 23.14
N ASN A 34 9.03 4.24 22.42
CA ASN A 34 10.31 3.76 22.96
C ASN A 34 11.44 4.80 22.92
N GLY A 35 11.16 6.04 22.52
CA GLY A 35 12.15 7.10 22.36
C GLY A 35 12.85 7.14 20.99
N ASP A 36 12.57 6.19 20.09
CA ASP A 36 12.96 6.28 18.69
C ASP A 36 12.19 7.42 17.99
N TRP A 37 12.62 7.79 16.79
CA TRP A 37 11.94 8.80 15.98
C TRP A 37 11.51 8.23 14.65
N PHE A 38 10.31 8.56 14.22
CA PHE A 38 9.82 8.34 12.87
C PHE A 38 10.01 9.61 12.05
N LEU A 39 10.63 9.46 10.89
CA LEU A 39 10.86 10.52 9.91
C LEU A 39 10.11 10.14 8.64
N ALA A 40 9.31 11.06 8.11
CA ALA A 40 8.62 10.92 6.83
C ALA A 40 8.89 12.14 5.96
N LEU A 41 9.68 11.96 4.91
CA LEU A 41 10.03 12.98 3.93
C LEU A 41 9.17 12.80 2.69
N ASP A 42 8.29 13.76 2.42
CA ASP A 42 7.49 13.87 1.22
C ASP A 42 8.15 14.86 0.26
N VAL A 43 8.32 14.47 -1.00
CA VAL A 43 8.83 15.33 -2.06
C VAL A 43 7.88 15.24 -3.25
N SER A 44 7.40 16.40 -3.70
CA SER A 44 6.54 16.51 -4.88
C SER A 44 7.20 17.38 -5.93
N VAL A 45 7.34 16.85 -7.14
CA VAL A 45 7.85 17.52 -8.34
C VAL A 45 6.71 17.62 -9.34
N ILE A 46 6.41 18.84 -9.79
CA ILE A 46 5.38 19.10 -10.79
C ILE A 46 6.07 19.67 -12.03
N SER A 47 5.99 18.92 -13.12
CA SER A 47 6.49 19.35 -14.42
C SER A 47 5.32 19.80 -15.29
N ARG A 48 5.38 21.05 -15.75
CA ARG A 48 4.29 21.68 -16.50
C ARG A 48 4.45 21.47 -17.99
N ASP A 49 3.31 21.49 -18.68
CA ASP A 49 3.24 21.46 -20.13
C ASP A 49 4.07 20.30 -20.71
N VAL A 50 3.84 19.08 -20.23
CA VAL A 50 4.52 17.90 -20.77
C VAL A 50 4.02 17.67 -22.19
N VAL A 51 4.69 18.29 -23.15
CA VAL A 51 4.43 18.11 -24.57
C VAL A 51 5.09 16.79 -24.97
N GLU A 52 4.28 15.83 -25.40
CA GLU A 52 4.76 14.68 -26.17
C GLU A 52 5.29 15.22 -27.52
N LEU A 53 6.54 15.70 -27.50
CA LEU A 53 7.22 16.19 -28.67
C LEU A 53 7.62 14.97 -29.52
N PHE A 54 6.71 14.62 -30.44
CA PHE A 54 6.86 13.80 -31.65
C PHE A 54 6.45 12.32 -31.64
N GLU A 55 6.03 11.91 -32.85
CA GLU A 55 5.58 10.60 -33.35
C GLU A 55 6.59 9.43 -33.17
N ASN A 56 7.73 9.66 -32.51
CA ASN A 56 8.73 8.63 -32.26
C ASN A 56 8.70 8.21 -30.78
N PRO A 57 7.90 7.20 -30.42
CA PRO A 57 7.70 6.79 -29.01
C PRO A 57 8.97 6.27 -28.32
N GLU A 58 10.06 6.09 -29.05
CA GLU A 58 11.31 5.54 -28.52
C GLU A 58 12.20 6.57 -27.79
N ASP A 59 12.06 7.88 -28.06
CA ASP A 59 12.86 8.90 -27.35
C ASP A 59 12.12 10.24 -27.22
N PRO A 60 11.17 10.36 -26.27
CA PRO A 60 10.54 11.64 -25.96
C PRO A 60 11.59 12.63 -25.45
N TYR A 61 11.69 13.79 -26.10
CA TYR A 61 12.49 14.91 -25.63
C TYR A 61 11.73 15.63 -24.52
N PHE A 62 12.29 15.60 -23.31
CA PHE A 62 11.75 16.33 -22.17
C PHE A 62 12.55 17.61 -21.94
N ILE A 63 11.85 18.71 -21.70
CA ILE A 63 12.42 19.92 -21.11
C ILE A 63 12.05 19.87 -19.63
N MET A 64 12.78 19.06 -18.86
CA MET A 64 12.60 18.92 -17.42
C MET A 64 13.95 19.14 -16.74
N ASP A 65 13.96 19.83 -15.61
CA ASP A 65 15.19 20.16 -14.88
C ASP A 65 15.37 19.24 -13.67
N VAL A 66 14.28 18.89 -12.99
CA VAL A 66 14.28 18.15 -11.72
C VAL A 66 13.51 16.84 -11.80
N MET A 67 12.46 16.76 -12.63
CA MET A 67 11.69 15.52 -12.81
C MET A 67 12.62 14.34 -13.17
N PRO A 68 12.54 13.20 -12.47
CA PRO A 68 13.39 12.06 -12.79
C PRO A 68 13.09 11.53 -14.19
N ILE A 69 14.02 11.78 -15.12
CA ILE A 69 13.78 11.55 -16.55
C ILE A 69 13.44 10.09 -16.87
N ASP A 70 14.07 9.14 -16.17
CA ASP A 70 13.82 7.72 -16.38
C ASP A 70 12.42 7.30 -15.92
N ILE A 71 11.89 7.94 -14.86
CA ILE A 71 10.52 7.72 -14.39
C ILE A 71 9.51 8.32 -15.37
N ALA A 72 9.76 9.54 -15.88
CA ALA A 72 8.92 10.17 -16.88
C ALA A 72 8.91 9.38 -18.21
N LYS A 73 10.08 8.91 -18.67
CA LYS A 73 10.20 7.99 -19.82
C LYS A 73 9.40 6.72 -19.60
N LEU A 74 9.50 6.13 -18.41
CA LEU A 74 8.77 4.91 -18.07
C LEU A 74 7.26 5.13 -18.04
N TYR A 75 6.79 6.22 -17.46
CA TYR A 75 5.38 6.62 -17.43
C TYR A 75 4.80 6.72 -18.85
N LEU A 76 5.45 7.49 -19.73
CA LEU A 76 4.99 7.64 -21.13
C LEU A 76 5.06 6.32 -21.90
N LYS A 77 6.16 5.56 -21.77
CA LYS A 77 6.34 4.29 -22.47
C LYS A 77 5.29 3.26 -22.10
N THR A 78 4.91 3.21 -20.83
CA THR A 78 3.90 2.26 -20.31
C THR A 78 2.47 2.71 -20.58
N LYS A 79 2.27 3.96 -21.04
CA LYS A 79 0.96 4.56 -21.29
C LYS A 79 0.00 4.40 -20.11
N SER A 80 0.57 4.39 -18.90
CA SER A 80 -0.23 4.38 -17.68
C SER A 80 -0.83 5.75 -17.48
N HIS A 81 -2.04 5.80 -16.95
CA HIS A 81 -2.70 7.04 -16.51
C HIS A 81 -2.12 7.52 -15.18
N TRP A 82 -1.78 6.56 -14.32
CA TRP A 82 -0.99 6.76 -13.12
C TRP A 82 -0.40 5.42 -12.68
N PHE A 83 0.65 5.47 -11.88
CA PHE A 83 1.11 4.32 -11.11
C PHE A 83 1.64 4.72 -9.74
N GLU A 84 1.55 3.78 -8.81
CA GLU A 84 2.04 3.88 -7.45
C GLU A 84 2.87 2.63 -7.11
N ALA A 85 4.13 2.84 -6.74
CA ALA A 85 5.09 1.80 -6.42
C ALA A 85 5.57 1.97 -4.98
N ASN A 86 5.33 0.97 -4.14
CA ASN A 86 5.78 0.95 -2.75
C ASN A 86 6.92 -0.04 -2.57
N LEU A 87 7.91 0.38 -1.79
CA LEU A 87 9.08 -0.40 -1.40
C LEU A 87 9.28 -0.24 0.09
N SER A 88 9.15 -1.30 0.87
CA SER A 88 9.35 -1.21 2.31
C SER A 88 10.16 -2.37 2.85
N PHE A 89 10.87 -2.05 3.92
CA PHE A 89 11.75 -2.94 4.62
C PHE A 89 11.45 -2.86 6.12
N GLY A 90 11.03 -4.00 6.65
CA GLY A 90 10.69 -4.15 8.05
C GLY A 90 9.20 -3.93 8.29
N GLU A 91 8.72 -4.60 9.32
CA GLU A 91 7.34 -4.49 9.77
C GLU A 91 7.23 -3.38 10.82
N TRP A 92 6.16 -2.60 10.76
CA TRP A 92 5.84 -1.67 11.84
C TRP A 92 5.51 -2.44 13.12
N LYS A 93 6.23 -2.17 14.20
CA LYS A 93 6.08 -2.87 15.47
C LYS A 93 5.24 -2.03 16.42
N ASP A 94 3.92 -2.24 16.41
CA ASP A 94 2.98 -1.50 17.27
C ASP A 94 3.35 -1.59 18.77
N SER A 95 3.87 -2.74 19.21
CA SER A 95 4.33 -2.95 20.59
C SER A 95 5.54 -2.11 21.01
N ILE A 96 6.34 -1.63 20.04
CA ILE A 96 7.57 -0.88 20.29
C ILE A 96 7.37 0.60 20.00
N TRP A 97 6.70 0.93 18.89
CA TRP A 97 6.57 2.29 18.36
C TRP A 97 5.21 2.93 18.60
N GLY A 98 4.23 2.16 19.06
CA GLY A 98 2.86 2.61 19.27
C GLY A 98 2.07 2.66 17.97
N HIS A 99 1.01 3.47 17.96
CA HIS A 99 0.10 3.59 16.82
C HIS A 99 0.83 4.05 15.55
N LYS A 100 0.53 3.34 14.46
CA LYS A 100 1.02 3.62 13.11
C LYS A 100 0.74 5.08 12.72
N PRO A 101 1.65 5.71 11.95
CA PRO A 101 1.32 6.97 11.29
C PRO A 101 0.17 6.76 10.31
N GLU A 102 -0.57 7.84 10.02
CA GLU A 102 -1.71 7.84 9.12
C GLU A 102 -1.40 7.21 7.75
N ILE A 103 -0.28 7.60 7.16
CA ILE A 103 0.26 6.98 5.97
C ILE A 103 1.46 6.16 6.41
N LEU A 104 1.32 4.84 6.38
CA LEU A 104 2.43 3.90 6.60
C LEU A 104 2.66 3.15 5.29
N ILE A 105 3.90 3.09 4.84
CA ILE A 105 4.25 2.27 3.67
C ILE A 105 4.28 0.81 4.14
N SER A 106 3.44 -0.02 3.52
CA SER A 106 3.34 -1.45 3.83
C SER A 106 4.64 -2.17 3.48
N ASN A 107 5.03 -3.15 4.31
CA ASN A 107 6.20 -3.99 4.11
C ASN A 107 6.21 -4.62 2.70
N GLY A 108 7.38 -4.90 2.14
CA GLY A 108 7.53 -5.56 0.83
C GLY A 108 7.47 -4.63 -0.37
N LEU A 109 7.19 -5.21 -1.54
CA LEU A 109 6.95 -4.52 -2.81
C LEU A 109 5.46 -4.49 -3.11
N SER A 110 4.96 -3.37 -3.60
CA SER A 110 3.68 -3.36 -4.30
C SER A 110 3.73 -2.40 -5.48
N LEU A 111 3.07 -2.76 -6.58
CA LEU A 111 2.87 -1.90 -7.72
C LEU A 111 1.41 -1.90 -8.09
N MET A 112 0.88 -0.69 -8.22
CA MET A 112 -0.46 -0.44 -8.72
C MET A 112 -0.39 0.52 -9.89
N ALA A 113 -1.18 0.28 -10.93
CA ALA A 113 -1.24 1.16 -12.07
C ALA A 113 -2.59 1.08 -12.78
N SER A 114 -2.94 2.17 -13.47
CA SER A 114 -4.17 2.31 -14.24
C SER A 114 -3.85 2.60 -15.70
N TRP A 115 -4.62 2.03 -16.63
CA TRP A 115 -4.50 2.29 -18.06
C TRP A 115 -5.85 2.59 -18.68
N PRO A 116 -5.95 3.55 -19.61
CA PRO A 116 -7.19 3.85 -20.31
C PRO A 116 -7.60 2.77 -21.35
N SER A 117 -6.72 1.78 -21.61
CA SER A 117 -7.00 0.71 -22.57
C SER A 117 -7.79 -0.42 -21.92
N LEU A 118 -8.76 -0.95 -22.67
CA LEU A 118 -9.60 -2.10 -22.30
C LEU A 118 -9.02 -3.46 -22.70
N ASP A 119 -8.04 -3.50 -23.60
CA ASP A 119 -7.44 -4.79 -23.98
C ASP A 119 -6.54 -5.30 -22.85
N LYS A 120 -7.06 -6.25 -22.07
CA LYS A 120 -6.38 -6.86 -20.92
C LYS A 120 -5.00 -7.42 -21.28
N ASN A 121 -4.80 -7.91 -22.51
CA ASN A 121 -3.50 -8.42 -22.94
C ASN A 121 -2.48 -7.28 -23.10
N VAL A 122 -2.88 -6.18 -23.72
CA VAL A 122 -2.03 -4.99 -23.88
C VAL A 122 -1.71 -4.37 -22.52
N VAL A 123 -2.71 -4.30 -21.63
CA VAL A 123 -2.53 -3.79 -20.26
C VAL A 123 -1.55 -4.66 -19.48
N SER A 124 -1.67 -5.98 -19.55
CA SER A 124 -0.72 -6.93 -18.93
C SER A 124 0.71 -6.70 -19.45
N GLU A 125 0.91 -6.52 -20.75
CA GLU A 125 2.25 -6.25 -21.31
C GLU A 125 2.81 -4.88 -20.89
N HIS A 126 1.94 -3.85 -20.78
CA HIS A 126 2.35 -2.55 -20.24
C HIS A 126 2.71 -2.64 -18.76
N PHE A 127 1.98 -3.42 -17.96
CA PHE A 127 2.30 -3.66 -16.56
C PHE A 127 3.62 -4.41 -16.38
N LYS A 128 3.89 -5.43 -17.21
CA LYS A 128 5.21 -6.08 -17.28
C LYS A 128 6.31 -5.09 -17.61
N SER A 129 6.09 -4.26 -18.62
CA SER A 129 7.04 -3.20 -18.99
C SER A 129 7.29 -2.21 -17.85
N LEU A 130 6.24 -1.87 -17.08
CA LEU A 130 6.35 -1.01 -15.91
C LEU A 130 7.16 -1.68 -14.80
N CYS A 131 6.90 -2.95 -14.49
CA CYS A 131 7.64 -3.73 -13.50
C CYS A 131 9.14 -3.82 -13.83
N TYR A 132 9.48 -4.20 -15.05
CA TYR A 132 10.87 -4.29 -15.50
C TYR A 132 11.56 -2.92 -15.55
N GLY A 133 10.83 -1.88 -15.96
CA GLY A 133 11.33 -0.51 -15.95
C GLY A 133 11.64 -0.03 -14.54
N LEU A 134 10.73 -0.24 -13.59
CA LEU A 134 10.92 0.12 -12.19
C LEU A 134 12.07 -0.67 -11.54
N TRP A 135 12.27 -1.93 -11.92
CA TRP A 135 13.46 -2.68 -11.50
C TRP A 135 14.75 -2.04 -12.02
N GLY A 136 14.79 -1.61 -13.28
CA GLY A 136 15.92 -0.87 -13.84
C GLY A 136 16.19 0.44 -13.10
N VAL A 137 15.15 1.24 -12.89
CA VAL A 137 15.22 2.59 -12.32
C VAL A 137 15.50 2.58 -10.82
N THR A 138 14.87 1.68 -10.06
CA THR A 138 14.99 1.65 -8.59
C THR A 138 15.99 0.60 -8.09
N GLY A 139 16.35 -0.39 -8.90
CA GLY A 139 17.18 -1.53 -8.47
C GLY A 139 16.46 -2.56 -7.60
N SER A 140 15.16 -2.38 -7.37
CA SER A 140 14.33 -3.22 -6.49
C SER A 140 13.60 -4.28 -7.30
N MET A 141 13.29 -5.43 -6.72
CA MET A 141 12.87 -6.64 -7.44
C MET A 141 11.43 -6.60 -7.98
N PHE A 142 10.98 -5.48 -8.56
CA PHE A 142 9.68 -5.34 -9.21
C PHE A 142 9.44 -6.38 -10.32
N SER A 143 10.49 -6.96 -10.90
CA SER A 143 10.38 -8.09 -11.81
C SER A 143 9.68 -9.31 -11.19
N ASN A 144 9.75 -9.48 -9.86
CA ASN A 144 9.04 -10.56 -9.17
C ASN A 144 7.52 -10.41 -9.27
N LEU A 145 7.01 -9.18 -9.40
CA LEU A 145 5.57 -8.89 -9.47
C LEU A 145 4.88 -9.36 -10.75
N VAL A 146 5.67 -9.86 -11.71
CA VAL A 146 5.20 -10.38 -13.00
C VAL A 146 5.73 -11.78 -13.30
N ASN A 147 6.28 -12.46 -12.30
CA ASN A 147 6.59 -13.88 -12.40
C ASN A 147 5.30 -14.70 -12.59
N GLU A 148 5.37 -15.88 -13.20
CA GLU A 148 4.20 -16.76 -13.39
C GLU A 148 3.52 -17.13 -12.06
N GLU A 149 4.29 -17.11 -10.96
CA GLU A 149 3.82 -17.36 -9.60
C GLU A 149 3.28 -16.11 -8.88
N SER A 150 3.45 -14.92 -9.47
CA SER A 150 2.98 -13.67 -8.87
C SER A 150 1.52 -13.43 -9.23
N TYR A 151 0.71 -13.13 -8.20
CA TYR A 151 -0.70 -12.86 -8.40
C TYR A 151 -0.89 -11.39 -8.78
N ILE A 152 -1.32 -11.15 -10.02
CA ILE A 152 -1.72 -9.84 -10.51
C ILE A 152 -3.24 -9.73 -10.36
N HIS A 153 -3.68 -8.85 -9.45
CA HIS A 153 -5.09 -8.54 -9.24
C HIS A 153 -5.56 -7.56 -10.33
N ASP A 154 -6.54 -7.98 -11.13
CA ASP A 154 -7.35 -7.07 -11.95
C ASP A 154 -8.44 -6.45 -11.06
N ILE A 155 -8.18 -5.23 -10.58
CA ILE A 155 -9.13 -4.48 -9.74
C ILE A 155 -10.35 -4.09 -10.57
N THR A 156 -10.20 -3.92 -11.87
CA THR A 156 -11.31 -3.57 -12.76
C THR A 156 -12.31 -4.72 -12.89
N GLU A 157 -11.86 -5.97 -12.85
CA GLU A 157 -12.74 -7.14 -12.83
C GLU A 157 -13.64 -7.19 -11.58
N LEU A 158 -13.18 -6.64 -10.44
CA LEU A 158 -14.04 -6.50 -9.26
C LEU A 158 -15.26 -5.62 -9.56
N TYR A 159 -15.08 -4.56 -10.36
CA TYR A 159 -16.18 -3.70 -10.79
C TYR A 159 -17.06 -4.34 -11.87
N GLU A 160 -16.46 -5.05 -12.84
CA GLU A 160 -17.23 -5.69 -13.92
C GLU A 160 -18.19 -6.77 -13.40
N ASN A 161 -17.77 -7.52 -12.38
CA ASN A 161 -18.59 -8.58 -11.79
C ASN A 161 -19.70 -8.03 -10.86
N ASP A 162 -19.48 -6.89 -10.21
CA ASP A 162 -20.45 -6.24 -9.33
C ASP A 162 -21.63 -5.61 -10.10
N TYR A 163 -21.38 -5.18 -11.34
CA TYR A 163 -22.32 -4.37 -12.10
C TYR A 163 -22.57 -4.98 -13.48
N ASN A 164 -23.76 -5.55 -13.66
CA ASN A 164 -24.22 -6.19 -14.90
C ASN A 164 -24.52 -5.20 -16.04
N ASP A 165 -23.72 -4.15 -16.20
CA ASP A 165 -23.92 -3.18 -17.25
C ASP A 165 -22.88 -3.25 -18.37
N ASP A 166 -23.36 -3.00 -19.59
CA ASP A 166 -22.55 -2.99 -20.81
C ASP A 166 -21.60 -1.77 -20.89
N SER A 167 -21.59 -0.86 -19.89
CA SER A 167 -20.62 0.23 -19.79
C SER A 167 -19.29 -0.27 -19.22
N LEU A 168 -18.45 -0.79 -20.12
CA LEU A 168 -17.09 -1.20 -19.79
C LEU A 168 -16.34 -0.03 -19.11
N PRO A 169 -15.64 -0.28 -18.00
CA PRO A 169 -14.85 0.73 -17.30
C PRO A 169 -13.85 1.39 -18.24
N ASN A 170 -13.68 2.72 -18.17
CA ASN A 170 -12.77 3.43 -19.08
C ASN A 170 -11.29 3.11 -18.82
N SER A 171 -10.98 2.39 -17.74
CA SER A 171 -9.61 2.01 -17.41
C SER A 171 -9.51 0.63 -16.76
N THR A 172 -8.46 -0.09 -17.13
CA THR A 172 -8.03 -1.30 -16.45
C THR A 172 -7.05 -0.93 -15.35
N VAL A 173 -7.23 -1.48 -14.15
CA VAL A 173 -6.39 -1.21 -12.98
C VAL A 173 -5.80 -2.52 -12.49
N LEU A 174 -4.48 -2.62 -12.47
CA LEU A 174 -3.76 -3.80 -11.99
C LEU A 174 -3.00 -3.50 -10.70
N LEU A 175 -3.01 -4.47 -9.79
CA LEU A 175 -2.28 -4.45 -8.54
C LEU A 175 -1.50 -5.76 -8.37
N SER A 176 -0.22 -5.67 -8.04
CA SER A 176 0.60 -6.82 -7.65
C SER A 176 1.43 -6.46 -6.42
N SER A 177 1.71 -7.45 -5.57
CA SER A 177 2.53 -7.27 -4.38
C SER A 177 3.36 -8.51 -4.07
N ASP A 178 4.56 -8.30 -3.54
CA ASP A 178 5.47 -9.33 -3.06
C ASP A 178 5.99 -8.96 -1.66
N PHE A 179 6.19 -9.95 -0.81
CA PHE A 179 6.66 -9.74 0.57
C PHE A 179 8.18 -9.63 0.68
N GLU A 180 8.91 -10.17 -0.31
CA GLU A 180 10.36 -10.06 -0.31
C GLU A 180 10.81 -8.83 -1.07
N GLU A 181 11.28 -7.85 -0.33
CA GLU A 181 12.18 -6.86 -0.90
C GLU A 181 13.49 -6.92 -0.12
N ARG A 182 14.59 -7.14 -0.85
CA ARG A 182 15.94 -7.09 -0.29
C ARG A 182 16.57 -5.80 -0.80
N ALA A 183 16.36 -4.69 -0.08
CA ALA A 183 17.01 -3.43 -0.42
C ALA A 183 18.50 -3.68 -0.40
N CYS A 184 19.08 -3.71 -1.57
CA CYS A 184 20.51 -3.62 -1.71
C CYS A 184 20.89 -2.16 -1.46
N LEU A 185 22.16 -1.93 -1.12
CA LEU A 185 22.70 -0.57 -1.10
C LEU A 185 22.49 0.14 -2.45
N ASP A 186 22.49 -0.63 -3.55
CA ASP A 186 22.17 -0.14 -4.91
C ASP A 186 20.79 0.51 -5.01
N THR A 187 19.78 -0.05 -4.33
CA THR A 187 18.43 0.52 -4.29
C THR A 187 18.45 1.95 -3.73
N VAL A 188 19.20 2.17 -2.64
CA VAL A 188 19.31 3.48 -2.00
C VAL A 188 20.05 4.47 -2.92
N TYR A 189 21.12 4.03 -3.58
CA TYR A 189 21.84 4.86 -4.56
C TYR A 189 20.94 5.29 -5.72
N LYS A 190 20.15 4.37 -6.27
CA LYS A 190 19.24 4.67 -7.37
C LYS A 190 18.10 5.59 -6.95
N LEU A 191 17.52 5.37 -5.77
CA LEU A 191 16.49 6.26 -5.23
C LEU A 191 16.99 7.70 -5.04
N ARG A 192 18.26 7.88 -4.65
CA ARG A 192 18.90 9.20 -4.57
C ARG A 192 18.95 9.92 -5.92
N MET A 193 19.07 9.18 -7.03
CA MET A 193 19.04 9.76 -8.38
C MET A 193 17.63 10.23 -8.78
N LEU A 194 16.59 9.78 -8.08
CA LEU A 194 15.21 10.23 -8.30
C LEU A 194 14.85 11.49 -7.49
N LEU A 195 15.76 11.96 -6.63
CA LEU A 195 15.48 13.06 -5.72
C LEU A 195 16.21 14.34 -6.15
N PRO A 196 15.60 15.52 -5.94
CA PRO A 196 16.21 16.80 -6.24
C PRO A 196 17.60 16.96 -5.61
N CYS A 197 18.48 17.70 -6.29
CA CYS A 197 19.83 17.99 -5.81
C CYS A 197 20.65 16.74 -5.42
N LEU A 198 20.29 15.53 -5.90
CA LEU A 198 20.94 14.26 -5.54
C LEU A 198 21.10 14.09 -4.02
N CYS A 199 20.10 14.50 -3.23
CA CYS A 199 20.16 14.47 -1.76
C CYS A 199 21.41 15.13 -1.17
N THR A 200 21.96 16.18 -1.79
CA THR A 200 23.11 16.92 -1.24
C THR A 200 22.70 18.18 -0.48
N ASN A 201 21.57 18.77 -0.86
CA ASN A 201 21.04 20.03 -0.33
C ASN A 201 19.55 19.90 -0.03
N GLY A 202 18.95 20.89 0.63
CA GLY A 202 17.54 20.85 1.03
C GLY A 202 17.23 19.81 2.10
N LEU A 203 15.96 19.56 2.38
CA LEU A 203 15.53 18.55 3.34
C LEU A 203 15.84 17.13 2.85
N VAL A 204 15.88 16.91 1.53
CA VAL A 204 16.26 15.64 0.92
C VAL A 204 17.68 15.20 1.27
N SER A 205 18.55 16.12 1.67
CA SER A 205 19.90 15.78 2.17
C SER A 205 19.92 14.92 3.44
N LEU A 206 18.79 14.80 4.13
CA LEU A 206 18.56 13.82 5.19
C LEU A 206 18.87 12.38 4.72
N LEU A 207 18.59 12.09 3.45
CA LEU A 207 18.89 10.81 2.81
C LEU A 207 20.32 10.72 2.26
N GLY A 208 21.12 11.79 2.41
CA GLY A 208 22.52 11.82 2.00
C GLY A 208 23.42 10.94 2.86
N ASP A 209 23.07 10.68 4.12
CA ASP A 209 23.69 9.63 4.93
C ASP A 209 22.88 8.33 4.84
N GLU A 210 23.24 7.52 3.85
CA GLU A 210 22.65 6.21 3.56
C GLU A 210 22.61 5.29 4.79
N ARG A 211 23.51 5.49 5.76
CA ARG A 211 23.59 4.64 6.95
C ARG A 211 22.37 4.79 7.83
N MET A 212 21.79 5.99 7.94
CA MET A 212 20.58 6.19 8.74
C MET A 212 19.41 5.44 8.14
N PHE A 213 19.23 5.54 6.82
CA PHE A 213 18.19 4.81 6.12
C PHE A 213 18.43 3.29 6.19
N VAL A 214 19.61 2.80 5.85
CA VAL A 214 19.93 1.35 5.80
C VAL A 214 19.87 0.68 7.17
N ARG A 215 20.27 1.37 8.25
CA ARG A 215 20.22 0.82 9.62
C ARG A 215 18.86 0.92 10.26
N SER A 216 17.93 1.66 9.66
CA SER A 216 16.58 1.77 10.17
C SER A 216 15.90 0.41 10.21
N SER A 217 15.29 0.11 11.35
CA SER A 217 14.48 -1.09 11.59
C SER A 217 13.17 -1.12 10.81
N TYR A 218 12.63 0.04 10.49
CA TYR A 218 11.49 0.20 9.58
C TYR A 218 11.81 1.29 8.58
N ARG A 219 11.61 1.03 7.30
CA ARG A 219 11.79 2.04 6.26
C ARG A 219 10.89 1.74 5.08
N GLY A 220 10.52 2.78 4.35
CA GLY A 220 9.61 2.69 3.23
C GLY A 220 9.87 3.80 2.23
N VAL A 221 9.60 3.53 0.96
CA VAL A 221 9.65 4.46 -0.14
C VAL A 221 8.40 4.21 -0.97
N LYS A 222 7.59 5.25 -1.16
CA LYS A 222 6.42 5.23 -2.02
C LYS A 222 6.67 6.20 -3.15
N LEU A 223 6.57 5.73 -4.39
CA LEU A 223 6.71 6.53 -5.60
C LEU A 223 5.34 6.59 -6.27
N ARG A 224 4.89 7.77 -6.67
CA ARG A 224 3.65 7.94 -7.43
C ARG A 224 3.88 8.87 -8.60
N VAL A 225 3.38 8.48 -9.77
CA VAL A 225 3.41 9.28 -10.99
C VAL A 225 2.01 9.35 -11.55
N GLU A 226 1.55 10.55 -11.88
CA GLU A 226 0.22 10.79 -12.46
C GLU A 226 0.21 12.05 -13.33
N MET A 227 -0.66 12.07 -14.34
CA MET A 227 -0.92 13.27 -15.13
C MET A 227 -2.16 13.99 -14.58
N LEU A 228 -2.00 15.23 -14.13
CA LEU A 228 -3.09 16.08 -13.61
C LEU A 228 -3.14 17.37 -14.43
N GLU A 229 -4.27 17.64 -15.09
CA GLU A 229 -4.46 18.89 -15.85
C GLU A 229 -3.37 19.18 -16.91
N ASN A 230 -2.74 18.13 -17.46
CA ASN A 230 -1.57 18.14 -18.37
C ASN A 230 -0.20 18.41 -17.72
N ASP A 231 -0.16 18.51 -16.40
CA ASP A 231 1.07 18.53 -15.62
C ASP A 231 1.42 17.10 -15.19
N LEU A 232 2.70 16.75 -15.29
CA LEU A 232 3.21 15.47 -14.79
C LEU A 232 3.62 15.65 -13.34
N HIS A 233 2.96 14.92 -12.45
CA HIS A 233 3.23 14.93 -11.03
C HIS A 233 4.04 13.69 -10.66
N PHE A 234 5.20 13.91 -10.02
CA PHE A 234 5.97 12.88 -9.35
C PHE A 234 5.96 13.17 -7.85
N ARG A 235 5.48 12.22 -7.07
CA ARG A 235 5.46 12.28 -5.61
C ARG A 235 6.26 11.11 -5.05
N THR A 236 7.08 11.40 -4.05
CA THR A 236 7.85 10.37 -3.36
C THR A 236 7.78 10.60 -1.86
N LEU A 237 7.41 9.55 -1.12
CA LEU A 237 7.33 9.55 0.33
C LEU A 237 8.35 8.55 0.85
N VAL A 238 9.34 9.05 1.60
CA VAL A 238 10.39 8.24 2.22
C VAL A 238 10.18 8.24 3.72
N GLN A 239 10.00 7.06 4.29
CA GLN A 239 9.75 6.85 5.71
C GLN A 239 10.86 6.03 6.33
N PHE A 240 11.30 6.36 7.54
CA PHE A 240 12.20 5.52 8.31
C PHE A 240 12.22 5.86 9.79
N THR A 241 12.64 4.90 10.61
CA THR A 241 12.86 5.06 12.05
C THR A 241 14.33 5.31 12.38
N VAL A 242 14.62 6.23 13.28
CA VAL A 242 15.96 6.45 13.84
C VAL A 242 15.95 6.04 15.30
N SER A 243 16.83 5.09 15.65
CA SER A 243 16.97 4.62 17.02
C SER A 243 17.36 5.77 17.95
N GLN A 244 16.84 5.78 19.19
CA GLN A 244 17.25 6.72 20.23
C GLN A 244 18.77 6.83 20.38
N SER A 245 19.48 5.70 20.26
CA SER A 245 20.94 5.62 20.36
C SER A 245 21.69 6.34 19.22
N MET A 246 21.03 6.56 18.10
CA MET A 246 21.57 7.24 16.91
C MET A 246 21.06 8.67 16.77
N LEU A 247 20.20 9.14 17.69
CA LEU A 247 19.67 10.49 17.60
C LEU A 247 20.79 11.51 17.86
N PRO A 248 20.96 12.50 16.97
CA PRO A 248 21.91 13.56 17.17
C PRO A 248 21.49 14.49 18.31
N SER A 249 22.44 15.12 18.99
CA SER A 249 22.15 16.14 20.01
C SER A 249 21.51 17.42 19.46
N SER A 250 21.48 17.62 18.14
CA SER A 250 20.84 18.75 17.50
C SER A 250 20.10 18.29 16.24
N PHE A 251 19.06 19.04 15.83
CA PHE A 251 18.38 18.78 14.56
C PHE A 251 19.35 18.81 13.36
N SER A 252 20.36 19.68 13.40
CA SER A 252 21.39 19.74 12.37
C SER A 252 22.19 18.43 12.25
N GLY A 253 22.27 17.63 13.31
CA GLY A 253 22.95 16.35 13.31
C GLY A 253 22.24 15.25 12.51
N PHE A 254 20.99 15.45 12.06
CA PHE A 254 20.34 14.55 11.11
C PHE A 254 20.86 14.75 9.68
N PHE A 255 21.60 15.82 9.43
CA PHE A 255 22.12 16.13 8.10
C PHE A 255 23.61 15.84 8.01
N PRO A 256 24.14 15.65 6.79
CA PRO A 256 25.56 15.45 6.57
C PRO A 256 26.42 16.51 7.28
N GLU A 257 27.53 16.07 7.88
CA GLU A 257 28.44 16.91 8.68
C GLU A 257 27.84 17.58 9.93
N GLY A 258 26.61 17.25 10.30
CA GLY A 258 25.91 17.85 11.43
C GLY A 258 25.55 19.33 11.26
N LYS A 259 25.49 19.80 10.00
CA LYS A 259 25.15 21.18 9.64
C LYS A 259 23.77 21.24 9.00
N LEU A 260 23.07 22.36 9.20
CA LEU A 260 21.82 22.60 8.47
C LEU A 260 22.10 22.59 6.96
N PRO A 261 21.21 21.97 6.16
CA PRO A 261 21.45 21.83 4.74
C PRO A 261 21.40 23.18 4.05
N SER A 262 22.24 23.35 3.03
CA SER A 262 22.14 24.52 2.15
C SER A 262 20.87 24.43 1.31
N ARG A 263 20.37 25.57 0.82
CA ARG A 263 19.16 25.61 0.00
C ARG A 263 19.39 24.82 -1.30
N CYS A 264 18.52 23.85 -1.59
CA CYS A 264 18.46 23.27 -2.92
C CYS A 264 17.84 24.30 -3.88
N LEU A 265 18.59 24.75 -4.88
CA LEU A 265 18.14 25.81 -5.81
C LEU A 265 16.89 25.41 -6.60
N SER A 266 16.71 24.11 -6.81
CA SER A 266 15.58 23.51 -7.48
C SER A 266 14.30 23.45 -6.63
N VAL A 267 14.40 23.65 -5.31
CA VAL A 267 13.27 23.54 -4.39
C VAL A 267 12.60 24.90 -4.21
N SER A 268 11.31 24.97 -4.52
CA SER A 268 10.49 26.17 -4.35
C SER A 268 10.12 26.37 -2.89
N GLU A 269 9.73 25.28 -2.21
CA GLU A 269 9.23 25.31 -0.84
C GLU A 269 9.71 24.11 -0.02
N SER A 270 10.10 24.35 1.25
CA SER A 270 10.48 23.31 2.20
C SER A 270 9.76 23.53 3.53
N TRP A 271 9.12 22.48 4.04
CA TRP A 271 8.32 22.50 5.25
C TRP A 271 8.81 21.43 6.23
N VAL A 272 8.80 21.73 7.52
CA VAL A 272 9.08 20.74 8.57
C VAL A 272 7.88 20.70 9.52
N LYS A 273 7.22 19.54 9.60
CA LYS A 273 6.09 19.28 10.49
C LYS A 273 6.56 18.40 11.65
N PHE A 274 6.22 18.79 12.87
CA PHE A 274 6.39 17.95 14.04
C PHE A 274 5.02 17.39 14.43
N VAL A 275 4.90 16.06 14.51
CA VAL A 275 3.68 15.36 14.93
C VAL A 275 3.88 14.89 16.36
N TYR A 276 2.93 15.21 17.22
CA TYR A 276 3.00 14.96 18.64
C TYR A 276 2.12 13.75 19.02
N PRO A 277 2.53 12.93 20.00
CA PRO A 277 1.70 11.81 20.46
C PRO A 277 0.49 12.29 21.27
N ASP A 278 -0.67 11.68 21.04
CA ASP A 278 -2.01 12.17 21.46
C ASP A 278 -2.32 12.21 22.98
N SER A 279 -1.34 11.98 23.87
CA SER A 279 -1.61 11.63 25.28
C SER A 279 -1.13 12.62 26.37
N TYR A 280 -0.79 13.89 26.07
CA TYR A 280 -0.18 14.78 27.09
C TYR A 280 -0.73 16.22 27.15
N GLU A 281 -1.16 16.65 28.36
CA GLU A 281 -1.58 18.03 28.71
C GLU A 281 -0.43 18.93 29.23
N PHE A 282 -0.54 20.25 28.99
CA PHE A 282 0.53 21.25 29.03
C PHE A 282 0.71 22.04 30.34
N LYS A 283 1.97 22.37 30.73
CA LYS A 283 2.36 23.62 31.44
C LYS A 283 3.79 24.12 31.06
N LYS A 284 3.97 25.45 31.07
CA LYS A 284 5.04 26.32 30.51
C LYS A 284 6.49 26.13 31.03
N TYR A 285 7.48 26.64 30.27
CA TYR A 285 8.72 27.42 30.60
C TYR A 285 9.92 27.12 29.64
N SER A 286 11.08 27.81 29.77
CA SER A 286 11.97 28.32 28.69
C SER A 286 13.50 28.06 28.79
N GLU A 287 14.15 27.43 27.77
CA GLU A 287 15.45 27.72 27.06
C GLU A 287 15.97 26.50 26.21
N LEU A 288 16.78 26.65 25.12
CA LEU A 288 17.17 25.50 24.23
C LEU A 288 18.45 24.83 24.69
N THR A 289 18.33 23.60 25.18
CA THR A 289 19.36 22.57 25.04
C THR A 289 18.67 21.22 24.89
N LEU A 290 18.98 20.47 23.82
CA LEU A 290 18.53 19.09 23.65
C LEU A 290 19.39 18.19 24.54
N ILE A 291 19.07 18.23 25.84
CA ILE A 291 19.65 17.30 26.81
C ILE A 291 18.75 16.05 26.78
N TYR A 292 19.30 14.89 26.45
CA TYR A 292 18.62 13.61 26.58
C TYR A 292 18.54 13.21 28.06
N PRO A 293 17.36 12.93 28.64
CA PRO A 293 17.29 12.51 30.02
C PRO A 293 16.98 11.01 30.13
N GLU A 294 17.86 10.30 30.83
CA GLU A 294 17.37 9.33 31.81
C GLU A 294 16.45 10.12 32.77
N ASP A 295 15.16 9.75 32.80
CA ASP A 295 14.12 10.14 33.78
C ASP A 295 13.42 11.52 33.74
N SER A 296 13.42 12.31 32.65
CA SER A 296 12.57 13.54 32.60
C SER A 296 12.18 14.05 31.20
N VAL A 297 11.22 13.40 30.56
CA VAL A 297 10.71 13.77 29.23
C VAL A 297 9.69 14.95 29.27
N ASN A 298 9.15 15.32 30.44
CA ASN A 298 8.05 16.31 30.54
C ASN A 298 8.43 17.79 30.42
N ASN A 299 9.70 18.21 30.60
CA ASN A 299 10.06 19.64 30.74
C ASN A 299 10.70 20.31 29.50
N LYS A 300 11.25 19.56 28.53
CA LYS A 300 12.03 20.12 27.40
C LYS A 300 11.22 20.50 26.16
N TYR A 301 9.94 20.14 26.18
CA TYR A 301 9.05 20.18 25.04
C TYR A 301 8.46 21.59 24.78
N SER A 302 8.19 22.35 25.83
CA SER A 302 7.72 23.74 25.77
C SER A 302 8.79 24.71 25.26
N GLU A 303 10.06 24.35 25.38
CA GLU A 303 11.21 25.16 24.99
C GLU A 303 11.46 25.13 23.47
N LEU A 304 11.13 24.01 22.83
CA LEU A 304 11.18 23.86 21.38
C LEU A 304 10.10 24.73 20.71
N LEU A 305 8.86 24.65 21.19
CA LEU A 305 7.70 25.40 20.66
C LEU A 305 7.86 26.93 20.74
N ALA A 306 8.43 27.45 21.84
CA ALA A 306 8.65 28.91 22.02
C ALA A 306 9.65 29.51 21.02
N LYS A 307 10.40 28.67 20.30
CA LYS A 307 11.43 29.12 19.35
C LYS A 307 11.03 28.95 17.90
N PHE A 308 10.05 28.11 17.63
CA PHE A 308 9.39 28.01 16.34
C PHE A 308 8.15 28.95 16.23
N SER A 309 7.76 29.66 17.29
CA SER A 309 6.63 30.61 17.26
C SER A 309 6.90 31.91 16.47
N LYS A 310 8.04 32.04 15.79
CA LYS A 310 8.35 33.14 14.87
C LYS A 310 8.44 32.61 13.44
N GLY A 311 7.30 32.28 12.83
CA GLY A 311 7.21 32.03 11.40
C GLY A 311 6.65 30.67 10.97
N TYR A 312 6.12 29.86 11.88
CA TYR A 312 5.47 28.59 11.54
C TYR A 312 3.99 28.64 11.90
N GLU A 313 3.14 28.29 10.94
CA GLU A 313 1.71 28.07 11.14
C GLU A 313 1.49 26.61 11.55
N VAL A 314 0.60 26.38 12.51
CA VAL A 314 0.17 25.03 12.86
C VAL A 314 -0.70 24.54 11.71
N ALA A 315 -0.15 23.67 10.86
CA ALA A 315 -0.93 22.98 9.86
C ALA A 315 -1.76 21.90 10.58
N GLU A 316 -3.08 22.10 10.61
CA GLU A 316 -4.02 21.06 11.03
C GLU A 316 -3.82 19.82 10.14
N ASP A 317 -3.84 18.64 10.76
CA ASP A 317 -3.79 17.40 10.00
C ASP A 317 -5.14 17.21 9.31
N ASN A 318 -5.14 17.29 7.98
CA ASN A 318 -6.37 17.24 7.17
C ASN A 318 -6.85 15.80 6.91
N SER A 319 -6.42 14.84 7.71
CA SER A 319 -6.77 13.45 7.49
C SER A 319 -8.12 13.12 8.08
N GLU A 320 -9.12 13.12 7.18
CA GLU A 320 -10.51 12.91 7.55
C GLU A 320 -10.81 11.45 7.92
N VAL A 321 -10.05 10.48 7.38
CA VAL A 321 -10.27 9.04 7.58
C VAL A 321 -8.94 8.30 7.71
N ILE A 322 -8.77 7.48 8.76
CA ILE A 322 -7.66 6.54 8.94
C ILE A 322 -8.16 5.13 8.71
N PHE A 323 -7.31 4.26 8.19
CA PHE A 323 -7.69 2.87 7.95
C PHE A 323 -6.51 1.92 8.18
N GLU A 324 -6.81 0.70 8.66
CA GLU A 324 -5.84 -0.36 8.88
C GLU A 324 -6.43 -1.76 8.59
N VAL A 325 -5.70 -2.61 7.86
CA VAL A 325 -5.96 -4.06 7.80
C VAL A 325 -4.87 -4.82 8.56
N SER A 326 -5.26 -5.80 9.35
CA SER A 326 -4.36 -6.69 10.05
C SER A 326 -4.86 -8.12 10.08
N GLU A 327 -3.94 -9.08 10.11
CA GLU A 327 -4.25 -10.48 10.39
C GLU A 327 -3.99 -10.77 11.88
N LEU A 328 -5.02 -11.23 12.57
CA LEU A 328 -5.01 -11.64 13.97
C LEU A 328 -5.03 -13.17 14.09
N ASP A 329 -4.73 -13.68 15.28
CA ASP A 329 -5.01 -15.07 15.63
C ASP A 329 -6.51 -15.34 15.59
N SER A 330 -6.90 -16.57 15.23
CA SER A 330 -8.31 -16.98 15.20
C SER A 330 -8.98 -16.73 16.54
N LYS A 331 -10.14 -16.07 16.52
CA LYS A 331 -10.94 -15.79 17.72
C LYS A 331 -11.65 -17.05 18.24
N TYR A 332 -11.92 -18.02 17.37
CA TYR A 332 -12.74 -19.18 17.69
C TYR A 332 -11.93 -20.45 17.90
N LEU A 333 -10.84 -20.62 17.17
CA LEU A 333 -10.00 -21.81 17.26
C LEU A 333 -8.64 -21.47 17.87
N ARG A 334 -8.22 -22.25 18.87
CA ARG A 334 -6.84 -22.25 19.37
C ARG A 334 -5.94 -23.07 18.45
N VAL A 335 -5.95 -22.74 17.17
CA VAL A 335 -5.10 -23.36 16.15
C VAL A 335 -4.01 -22.37 15.78
N LEU A 336 -2.89 -22.86 15.26
CA LEU A 336 -1.85 -22.00 14.71
C LEU A 336 -2.45 -21.06 13.66
N LYS A 337 -2.10 -19.76 13.73
CA LYS A 337 -2.46 -18.70 12.76
C LYS A 337 -2.29 -19.11 11.29
N ARG A 338 -1.45 -20.11 11.04
CA ARG A 338 -1.21 -20.72 9.73
C ARG A 338 -2.43 -21.44 9.15
N VAL A 339 -3.26 -22.09 9.96
CA VAL A 339 -4.42 -22.88 9.49
C VAL A 339 -5.67 -22.01 9.42
N GLN A 340 -5.88 -21.19 10.44
CA GLN A 340 -7.02 -20.30 10.53
C GLN A 340 -6.58 -19.02 11.26
N SER A 341 -7.03 -17.88 10.76
CA SER A 341 -6.74 -16.56 11.31
C SER A 341 -8.00 -15.69 11.29
N SER A 342 -7.93 -14.49 11.86
CA SER A 342 -8.98 -13.49 11.66
C SER A 342 -8.43 -12.30 10.91
N LEU A 343 -9.12 -11.86 9.87
CA LEU A 343 -8.93 -10.54 9.30
C LEU A 343 -9.57 -9.50 10.22
N LEU A 344 -8.84 -8.44 10.54
CA LEU A 344 -9.36 -7.24 11.18
C LEU A 344 -9.16 -6.05 10.24
N ILE A 345 -10.26 -5.42 9.87
CA ILE A 345 -10.35 -4.15 9.18
C ILE A 345 -10.76 -3.10 10.21
N ARG A 346 -9.96 -2.05 10.38
CA ARG A 346 -10.20 -0.93 11.30
C ARG A 346 -10.29 0.37 10.49
N VAL A 347 -11.36 1.14 10.69
CA VAL A 347 -11.61 2.38 9.96
C VAL A 347 -11.98 3.48 10.95
N GLU A 348 -11.24 4.57 10.99
CA GLU A 348 -11.50 5.71 11.86
C GLU A 348 -11.95 6.90 11.03
N ASN A 349 -13.08 7.50 11.39
CA ASN A 349 -13.50 8.79 10.88
C ASN A 349 -13.06 9.86 11.88
N LEU A 350 -11.99 10.59 11.55
CA LEU A 350 -11.50 11.71 12.34
C LEU A 350 -12.21 13.03 11.99
N SER A 351 -13.00 13.06 10.92
CA SER A 351 -13.70 14.27 10.51
C SER A 351 -14.89 14.59 11.42
N ASP A 352 -15.33 15.84 11.35
CA ASP A 352 -16.56 16.31 12.01
C ASP A 352 -17.82 15.99 11.19
N LEU A 353 -17.66 15.30 10.05
CA LEU A 353 -18.73 14.94 9.13
C LEU A 353 -18.91 13.42 9.09
N THR A 354 -20.13 12.96 8.83
CA THR A 354 -20.37 11.55 8.54
C THR A 354 -19.66 11.17 7.25
N LYS A 355 -18.99 10.02 7.23
CA LYS A 355 -18.27 9.49 6.08
C LYS A 355 -18.91 8.23 5.55
N LYS A 356 -19.21 8.22 4.25
CA LYS A 356 -19.74 7.04 3.55
C LYS A 356 -18.61 6.35 2.80
N LEU A 357 -18.29 5.14 3.24
CA LEU A 357 -17.11 4.39 2.79
C LEU A 357 -17.53 3.07 2.16
N CYS A 358 -16.88 2.73 1.05
CA CYS A 358 -17.02 1.44 0.39
C CYS A 358 -15.69 0.70 0.46
N ILE A 359 -15.63 -0.43 1.16
CA ILE A 359 -14.42 -1.20 1.43
C ILE A 359 -14.46 -2.49 0.62
N HIS A 360 -13.51 -2.69 -0.28
CA HIS A 360 -13.35 -3.92 -1.04
C HIS A 360 -12.07 -4.60 -0.63
N GLN A 361 -12.12 -5.78 0.01
CA GLN A 361 -10.90 -6.52 0.37
C GLN A 361 -10.69 -7.69 -0.60
N PRO A 362 -9.72 -7.61 -1.52
CA PRO A 362 -9.37 -8.75 -2.34
C PRO A 362 -8.63 -9.78 -1.47
N LEU A 363 -9.01 -11.05 -1.55
CA LEU A 363 -8.28 -12.14 -0.92
C LEU A 363 -7.84 -13.14 -1.99
N PRO A 364 -6.65 -13.75 -1.84
CA PRO A 364 -6.24 -14.82 -2.74
C PRO A 364 -7.19 -16.02 -2.59
N TYR A 365 -7.28 -16.85 -3.63
CA TYR A 365 -8.29 -17.92 -3.69
C TYR A 365 -8.21 -18.96 -2.56
N TRP A 366 -7.05 -19.08 -1.94
CA TRP A 366 -6.78 -19.98 -0.83
C TRP A 366 -7.15 -19.38 0.55
N LEU A 367 -7.46 -18.09 0.61
CA LEU A 367 -7.82 -17.38 1.84
C LEU A 367 -9.32 -17.05 1.82
N LYS A 368 -10.12 -17.94 2.39
CA LYS A 368 -11.58 -17.89 2.31
C LYS A 368 -12.18 -17.24 3.56
N PRO A 369 -12.92 -16.13 3.44
CA PRO A 369 -13.58 -15.51 4.58
C PRO A 369 -14.79 -16.34 5.01
N LEU A 370 -14.84 -16.68 6.30
CA LEU A 370 -15.96 -17.37 6.92
C LEU A 370 -17.00 -16.35 7.36
N LEU A 371 -17.88 -15.92 6.46
CA LEU A 371 -18.87 -14.85 6.71
C LEU A 371 -19.74 -15.05 7.95
N HIS A 372 -20.05 -16.28 8.31
CA HIS A 372 -20.83 -16.58 9.51
C HIS A 372 -20.11 -16.14 10.80
N SER A 373 -18.82 -15.84 10.73
CA SER A 373 -18.00 -15.32 11.82
C SER A 373 -17.85 -13.80 11.82
N ILE A 374 -18.40 -13.10 10.82
CA ILE A 374 -18.23 -11.64 10.68
C ILE A 374 -18.73 -10.93 11.92
N SER A 375 -17.98 -9.95 12.39
CA SER A 375 -18.35 -9.11 13.52
C SER A 375 -18.00 -7.69 13.18
N VAL A 376 -18.98 -6.79 13.30
CA VAL A 376 -18.77 -5.35 13.11
C VAL A 376 -19.09 -4.65 14.43
N ALA A 377 -18.20 -3.77 14.86
CA ALA A 377 -18.38 -2.90 16.02
C ALA A 377 -18.00 -1.48 15.62
N VAL A 378 -18.83 -0.49 15.91
CA VAL A 378 -18.56 0.94 15.70
C VAL A 378 -18.57 1.60 17.07
N GLU A 379 -17.46 2.24 17.42
CA GLU A 379 -17.21 2.85 18.73
C GLU A 379 -16.91 4.34 18.56
N GLY A 380 -17.33 5.17 19.50
CA GLY A 380 -16.94 6.59 19.53
C GLY A 380 -15.47 6.75 19.92
N LEU A 381 -14.76 7.70 19.31
CA LEU A 381 -13.39 8.04 19.67
C LEU A 381 -13.34 8.87 20.96
N THR A 382 -14.35 9.71 21.19
CA THR A 382 -14.43 10.59 22.37
C THR A 382 -15.07 9.92 23.58
N ASP A 383 -15.99 9.00 23.33
CA ASP A 383 -16.78 8.33 24.34
C ASP A 383 -16.71 6.81 24.11
N ASN A 384 -16.44 6.03 25.16
CA ASN A 384 -16.39 4.55 25.11
C ASN A 384 -17.76 3.89 24.84
N TYR A 385 -18.65 4.56 24.12
CA TYR A 385 -19.96 4.06 23.74
C TYR A 385 -19.88 3.34 22.38
N VAL A 386 -20.56 2.19 22.31
CA VAL A 386 -20.68 1.40 21.09
C VAL A 386 -21.94 1.84 20.33
N HIS A 387 -21.76 2.55 19.22
CA HIS A 387 -22.85 3.04 18.37
C HIS A 387 -23.60 1.90 17.69
N TYR A 388 -22.84 0.91 17.19
CA TYR A 388 -23.39 -0.20 16.45
C TYR A 388 -22.56 -1.46 16.67
N LYS A 389 -23.22 -2.60 16.91
CA LYS A 389 -22.55 -3.90 16.98
C LYS A 389 -23.42 -5.00 16.39
N CYS A 390 -22.86 -5.76 15.47
CA CYS A 390 -23.49 -6.96 14.92
C CYS A 390 -22.48 -8.10 14.91
N SER A 391 -22.99 -9.34 14.99
CA SER A 391 -22.18 -10.55 14.84
C SER A 391 -22.92 -11.58 13.99
N SER A 392 -22.17 -12.31 13.17
CA SER A 392 -22.65 -13.41 12.33
C SER A 392 -23.84 -13.00 11.43
N ALA A 393 -24.87 -13.85 11.38
CA ALA A 393 -26.10 -13.64 10.63
C ALA A 393 -26.80 -12.30 10.92
N ASN A 394 -26.62 -11.72 12.11
CA ASN A 394 -27.27 -10.46 12.48
C ASN A 394 -26.75 -9.29 11.64
N CYS A 395 -25.50 -9.35 11.17
CA CYS A 395 -24.95 -8.35 10.25
C CYS A 395 -25.62 -8.38 8.87
N PHE A 396 -26.25 -9.49 8.49
CA PHE A 396 -26.92 -9.67 7.19
C PHE A 396 -28.43 -9.45 7.26
N SER A 397 -29.02 -9.53 8.47
CA SER A 397 -30.47 -9.61 8.68
C SER A 397 -31.28 -8.38 8.25
N ARG A 398 -30.65 -7.22 8.03
CA ARG A 398 -31.33 -6.00 7.56
C ARG A 398 -31.37 -5.86 6.03
N ASN A 399 -30.44 -6.46 5.29
CA ASN A 399 -30.35 -6.30 3.82
C ASN A 399 -30.66 -7.58 3.01
N ALA A 400 -30.80 -8.73 3.68
CA ALA A 400 -30.91 -10.04 3.03
C ALA A 400 -32.33 -10.48 2.60
N GLN A 401 -33.36 -9.61 2.64
CA GLN A 401 -34.69 -10.01 2.17
C GLN A 401 -34.75 -10.30 0.67
N SER A 402 -33.79 -9.85 -0.16
CA SER A 402 -33.73 -10.22 -1.58
C SER A 402 -32.79 -11.40 -1.93
N SER A 403 -31.77 -11.71 -1.12
CA SER A 403 -30.71 -12.66 -1.53
C SER A 403 -30.94 -14.12 -1.12
N ARG A 404 -31.68 -14.39 -0.03
CA ARG A 404 -31.77 -15.75 0.54
C ARG A 404 -32.52 -16.77 -0.33
N ASN A 405 -33.52 -16.33 -1.09
CA ASN A 405 -34.26 -17.20 -2.02
C ASN A 405 -33.53 -17.39 -3.36
N PHE A 406 -32.54 -16.55 -3.65
CA PHE A 406 -31.88 -16.47 -4.96
C PHE A 406 -30.70 -17.43 -5.07
N ASN A 407 -29.86 -17.52 -4.03
CA ASN A 407 -28.70 -18.44 -4.03
C ASN A 407 -29.13 -19.90 -4.10
N ILE A 408 -30.25 -20.26 -3.46
CA ILE A 408 -30.83 -21.62 -3.55
C ILE A 408 -31.29 -21.92 -4.99
N PHE A 409 -31.86 -20.94 -5.68
CA PHE A 409 -32.32 -21.11 -7.06
C PHE A 409 -31.15 -21.22 -8.05
N LEU A 410 -30.11 -20.37 -7.90
CA LEU A 410 -28.90 -20.41 -8.73
C LEU A 410 -28.13 -21.72 -8.59
N ASP A 411 -27.91 -22.22 -7.37
CA ASP A 411 -27.23 -23.51 -7.14
C ASP A 411 -27.96 -24.67 -7.83
N ILE A 412 -29.29 -24.68 -7.75
CA ILE A 412 -30.13 -25.68 -8.41
C ILE A 412 -30.00 -25.60 -9.94
N PHE A 413 -30.02 -24.39 -10.51
CA PHE A 413 -29.93 -24.20 -11.95
C PHE A 413 -28.53 -24.45 -12.52
N GLU A 414 -27.47 -24.13 -11.79
CA GLU A 414 -26.10 -24.41 -12.20
C GLU A 414 -25.82 -25.92 -12.28
N HIS A 415 -26.42 -26.71 -11.37
CA HIS A 415 -26.31 -28.17 -11.38
C HIS A 415 -27.18 -28.84 -12.45
N LEU A 416 -28.28 -28.21 -12.86
CA LEU A 416 -29.22 -28.79 -13.83
C LEU A 416 -28.91 -28.40 -15.29
N LEU A 417 -28.22 -27.28 -15.53
CA LEU A 417 -27.99 -26.77 -16.88
C LEU A 417 -26.53 -26.90 -17.32
N PRO A 418 -26.27 -27.31 -18.58
CA PRO A 418 -24.92 -27.36 -19.14
C PRO A 418 -24.21 -26.00 -19.07
N ALA A 419 -22.90 -26.00 -18.82
CA ALA A 419 -22.08 -24.80 -18.64
C ALA A 419 -22.24 -23.73 -19.73
N LYS A 420 -22.55 -24.13 -20.98
CA LYS A 420 -22.80 -23.18 -22.08
C LYS A 420 -23.99 -22.23 -21.83
N TYR A 421 -24.92 -22.61 -20.96
CA TYR A 421 -26.10 -21.80 -20.61
C TYR A 421 -25.89 -20.94 -19.36
N HIS A 422 -24.83 -21.19 -18.58
CA HIS A 422 -24.54 -20.44 -17.35
C HIS A 422 -24.42 -18.94 -17.63
N LYS A 423 -23.77 -18.55 -18.74
CA LYS A 423 -23.63 -17.13 -19.11
C LYS A 423 -24.98 -16.43 -19.38
N HIS A 424 -25.96 -17.15 -19.90
CA HIS A 424 -27.29 -16.60 -20.19
C HIS A 424 -28.20 -16.61 -18.95
N LEU A 425 -28.06 -17.61 -18.08
CA LEU A 425 -28.78 -17.66 -16.80
C LEU A 425 -28.32 -16.55 -15.87
N VAL A 426 -27.01 -16.34 -15.75
CA VAL A 426 -26.43 -15.27 -14.95
C VAL A 426 -27.02 -13.94 -15.40
N LYS A 427 -26.93 -13.58 -16.69
CA LYS A 427 -27.57 -12.38 -17.24
C LYS A 427 -29.08 -12.29 -16.98
N PHE A 428 -29.81 -13.40 -17.06
CA PHE A 428 -31.26 -13.43 -16.80
C PHE A 428 -31.57 -13.22 -15.31
N PHE A 429 -30.79 -13.81 -14.42
CA PHE A 429 -30.95 -13.70 -12.98
C PHE A 429 -30.50 -12.33 -12.47
N ASP A 430 -29.46 -11.75 -13.05
CA ASP A 430 -29.00 -10.40 -12.78
C ASP A 430 -30.02 -9.35 -13.24
N TYR A 431 -30.75 -9.63 -14.33
CA TYR A 431 -31.90 -8.82 -14.76
C TYR A 431 -33.08 -8.91 -13.77
N LEU A 432 -33.29 -10.06 -13.14
CA LEU A 432 -34.39 -10.29 -12.20
C LEU A 432 -34.07 -9.87 -10.76
N ASN A 433 -32.79 -9.81 -10.41
CA ASN A 433 -32.34 -9.48 -9.08
C ASN A 433 -31.40 -8.27 -9.19
N PRO A 434 -31.95 -7.04 -9.23
CA PRO A 434 -31.11 -5.86 -9.22
C PRO A 434 -30.23 -5.96 -7.98
N VAL A 435 -28.92 -5.79 -8.19
CA VAL A 435 -27.92 -5.58 -7.12
C VAL A 435 -28.59 -4.80 -6.00
N PRO A 436 -28.53 -5.28 -4.74
CA PRO A 436 -29.22 -4.63 -3.63
C PRO A 436 -28.89 -3.13 -3.68
N LYS A 437 -29.94 -2.31 -3.83
CA LYS A 437 -29.79 -0.86 -3.88
C LYS A 437 -29.00 -0.47 -2.65
N LEU A 438 -27.85 0.18 -2.85
CA LEU A 438 -27.07 0.75 -1.76
C LEU A 438 -28.03 1.50 -0.83
N PRO A 439 -27.92 1.33 0.50
CA PRO A 439 -28.87 1.93 1.41
C PRO A 439 -28.92 3.44 1.16
N LEU A 440 -30.06 3.88 0.64
CA LEU A 440 -30.33 5.30 0.35
C LEU A 440 -30.54 6.09 1.64
N SER A 441 -30.78 5.38 2.76
CA SER A 441 -31.02 6.00 4.04
C SER A 441 -29.71 6.25 4.77
N ASP A 442 -29.51 7.49 5.19
CA ASP A 442 -28.41 7.88 6.09
C ASP A 442 -28.43 7.12 7.42
N SER A 443 -29.55 6.44 7.76
CA SER A 443 -29.69 5.69 9.00
C SER A 443 -29.19 4.24 8.96
N ASP A 444 -28.77 3.72 7.80
CA ASP A 444 -28.26 2.36 7.68
C ASP A 444 -26.72 2.34 7.81
N PRO A 445 -26.18 1.90 8.95
CA PRO A 445 -24.75 2.05 9.24
C PRO A 445 -23.88 1.07 8.44
N LEU A 446 -24.44 -0.02 7.92
CA LEU A 446 -23.68 -1.13 7.35
C LEU A 446 -24.45 -1.91 6.28
N MET A 447 -23.80 -2.20 5.16
CA MET A 447 -24.20 -3.20 4.19
C MET A 447 -23.01 -4.05 3.77
N ILE A 448 -23.11 -5.38 3.90
CA ILE A 448 -22.10 -6.33 3.41
C ILE A 448 -22.65 -6.97 2.14
N TYR A 449 -21.83 -7.04 1.10
CA TYR A 449 -22.19 -7.63 -0.19
C TYR A 449 -21.05 -8.51 -0.71
N ASP A 450 -21.42 -9.50 -1.52
CA ASP A 450 -20.50 -10.43 -2.16
C ASP A 450 -20.13 -9.90 -3.55
N LEU A 451 -18.86 -10.01 -3.94
CA LEU A 451 -18.33 -9.50 -5.21
C LEU A 451 -17.96 -10.63 -6.18
N GLY A 452 -17.98 -11.89 -5.75
CA GLY A 452 -17.45 -12.96 -6.57
C GLY A 452 -18.02 -14.34 -6.25
N ARG A 453 -18.09 -15.19 -7.28
CA ARG A 453 -18.62 -16.57 -7.18
C ARG A 453 -17.96 -17.45 -6.11
N TYR A 454 -16.75 -17.08 -5.67
CA TYR A 454 -15.97 -17.88 -4.73
C TYR A 454 -15.80 -17.23 -3.35
N TRP A 455 -16.50 -16.12 -3.04
CA TRP A 455 -16.38 -15.39 -1.77
C TRP A 455 -14.98 -14.90 -1.41
N ASN A 456 -14.00 -15.01 -2.32
CA ASN A 456 -12.65 -14.49 -2.11
C ASN A 456 -12.60 -12.96 -2.20
N ASN A 457 -13.69 -12.33 -2.62
CA ASN A 457 -13.84 -10.89 -2.72
C ASN A 457 -15.14 -10.53 -2.00
N PHE A 458 -15.06 -9.79 -0.89
CA PHE A 458 -16.25 -9.25 -0.23
C PHE A 458 -16.14 -7.72 -0.13
N GLY A 459 -17.30 -7.08 -0.24
CA GLY A 459 -17.47 -5.63 -0.15
C GLY A 459 -18.22 -5.26 1.12
N ILE A 460 -17.83 -4.14 1.74
CA ILE A 460 -18.52 -3.58 2.90
C ILE A 460 -18.76 -2.09 2.65
N TYR A 461 -20.02 -1.73 2.57
CA TYR A 461 -20.46 -0.36 2.64
C TYR A 461 -20.70 0.02 4.11
N LEU A 462 -20.13 1.14 4.54
CA LEU A 462 -20.13 1.59 5.92
C LEU A 462 -20.43 3.10 5.97
N SER A 463 -21.40 3.50 6.78
CA SER A 463 -21.64 4.90 7.14
C SER A 463 -21.07 5.15 8.53
N LEU A 464 -20.00 5.94 8.61
CA LEU A 464 -19.30 6.27 9.85
C LEU A 464 -19.69 7.66 10.33
N GLU A 465 -20.27 7.74 11.52
CA GLU A 465 -20.52 9.03 12.19
C GLU A 465 -19.19 9.77 12.50
N PRO A 466 -19.22 11.09 12.71
CA PRO A 466 -18.05 11.86 13.10
C PRO A 466 -17.36 11.28 14.32
N LYS A 467 -16.01 11.32 14.34
CA LYS A 467 -15.20 10.86 15.47
C LYS A 467 -15.52 9.42 15.91
N THR A 468 -15.72 8.50 14.97
CA THR A 468 -15.97 7.07 15.27
C THR A 468 -14.90 6.16 14.68
N VAL A 469 -14.79 4.96 15.25
CA VAL A 469 -13.95 3.87 14.72
C VAL A 469 -14.80 2.62 14.50
N ALA A 470 -14.75 2.06 13.30
CA ALA A 470 -15.30 0.75 12.98
C ALA A 470 -14.23 -0.34 13.03
N TYR A 471 -14.55 -1.44 13.69
CA TYR A 471 -13.83 -2.69 13.71
C TYR A 471 -14.67 -3.74 13.00
N ILE A 472 -14.21 -4.18 11.84
CA ILE A 472 -14.80 -5.26 11.06
C ILE A 472 -13.85 -6.44 11.17
N SER A 473 -14.29 -7.56 11.73
CA SER A 473 -13.48 -8.78 11.81
C SER A 473 -14.18 -9.97 11.20
N VAL A 474 -13.45 -10.78 10.43
CA VAL A 474 -13.95 -12.02 9.81
C VAL A 474 -12.88 -13.11 9.93
N GLU A 475 -13.26 -14.33 10.28
CA GLU A 475 -12.33 -15.47 10.25
C GLU A 475 -11.97 -15.84 8.82
N LEU A 476 -10.73 -16.25 8.62
CA LEU A 476 -10.16 -16.67 7.36
C LEU A 476 -9.78 -18.14 7.46
N SER A 477 -10.38 -18.97 6.61
CA SER A 477 -9.97 -20.35 6.39
C SER A 477 -8.86 -20.40 5.35
N LYS A 478 -7.78 -21.10 5.64
CA LYS A 478 -6.65 -21.28 4.72
C LYS A 478 -6.69 -22.69 4.16
N ASP A 479 -7.45 -22.85 3.08
CA ASP A 479 -7.72 -24.15 2.47
C ASP A 479 -7.10 -24.25 1.08
N ASN A 480 -6.76 -25.48 0.68
CA ASN A 480 -6.35 -25.83 -0.70
C ASN A 480 -5.10 -25.14 -1.23
N ILE A 481 -4.16 -24.74 -0.37
CA ILE A 481 -2.84 -24.29 -0.83
C ILE A 481 -2.04 -25.51 -1.26
N THR A 482 -1.67 -25.60 -2.54
CA THR A 482 -0.70 -26.60 -2.99
C THR A 482 0.72 -26.05 -2.87
N TYR A 483 1.73 -26.94 -2.83
CA TYR A 483 3.12 -26.49 -2.74
C TYR A 483 3.56 -25.66 -3.95
N GLU A 484 2.95 -25.90 -5.11
CA GLU A 484 3.21 -25.16 -6.35
C GLU A 484 2.67 -23.73 -6.28
N ASP A 485 1.67 -23.48 -5.43
CA ASP A 485 1.06 -22.16 -5.24
C ASP A 485 1.82 -21.30 -4.20
N ILE A 486 2.75 -21.91 -3.45
CA ILE A 486 3.56 -21.21 -2.45
C ILE A 486 4.87 -20.83 -3.09
N HIS A 487 5.10 -19.53 -3.27
CA HIS A 487 6.40 -19.02 -3.71
C HIS A 487 7.50 -19.60 -2.82
N LEU A 488 8.54 -20.21 -3.39
CA LEU A 488 9.56 -20.97 -2.65
C LEU A 488 10.25 -20.14 -1.54
N SER A 489 10.25 -18.81 -1.67
CA SER A 489 10.80 -17.91 -0.68
C SER A 489 9.84 -17.55 0.46
N ALA A 490 8.55 -17.84 0.34
CA ALA A 490 7.46 -17.59 1.30
C ALA A 490 7.51 -18.49 2.54
N HIS A 491 8.72 -18.68 3.10
CA HIS A 491 9.01 -19.54 4.24
C HIS A 491 8.23 -19.19 5.52
N ARG A 492 7.45 -18.09 5.53
CA ARG A 492 6.67 -17.63 6.69
C ARG A 492 5.26 -17.09 6.38
N GLY A 493 4.85 -16.98 5.11
CA GLY A 493 3.60 -16.35 4.69
C GLY A 493 3.71 -15.54 3.40
N GLN A 494 2.59 -14.96 2.95
CA GLN A 494 2.49 -14.12 1.76
C GLN A 494 1.85 -12.77 2.14
N LEU A 495 2.32 -11.67 1.54
CA LEU A 495 1.60 -10.40 1.63
C LEU A 495 0.34 -10.47 0.77
N VAL A 496 -0.79 -10.26 1.42
CA VAL A 496 -2.07 -10.11 0.76
C VAL A 496 -2.29 -8.61 0.57
N PRO A 497 -2.53 -8.15 -0.66
CA PRO A 497 -2.89 -6.76 -0.88
C PRO A 497 -4.16 -6.47 -0.07
N SER A 498 -4.15 -5.37 0.64
CA SER A 498 -5.31 -4.95 1.40
C SER A 498 -6.27 -4.16 0.52
N GLY A 499 -7.45 -3.96 1.06
CA GLY A 499 -8.58 -3.45 0.33
C GLY A 499 -8.46 -2.05 -0.24
N ILE A 500 -9.51 -1.70 -0.96
CA ILE A 500 -9.73 -0.41 -1.58
C ILE A 500 -10.85 0.26 -0.79
N ILE A 501 -10.62 1.47 -0.29
CA ILE A 501 -11.69 2.31 0.25
C ILE A 501 -12.07 3.35 -0.79
N LEU A 502 -13.36 3.52 -1.00
CA LEU A 502 -13.93 4.62 -1.76
C LEU A 502 -14.61 5.58 -0.79
N ASP A 503 -14.11 6.82 -0.69
CA ASP A 503 -14.82 7.92 -0.01
C ASP A 503 -15.85 8.54 -0.98
N LEU A 504 -17.13 8.28 -0.72
CA LEU A 504 -18.23 8.67 -1.60
C LEU A 504 -18.49 10.20 -1.57
N ASP A 505 -18.11 10.90 -0.50
CA ASP A 505 -18.27 12.35 -0.41
C ASP A 505 -17.21 13.09 -1.25
N LYS A 506 -15.99 12.54 -1.30
CA LYS A 506 -14.97 13.04 -2.23
C LYS A 506 -15.33 12.73 -3.66
N LEU A 507 -15.88 11.55 -3.91
CA LEU A 507 -16.37 11.16 -5.23
C LEU A 507 -17.44 12.12 -5.75
N ARG A 508 -18.40 12.52 -4.89
CA ARG A 508 -19.39 13.57 -5.19
C ARG A 508 -18.74 14.88 -5.63
N ARG A 509 -17.70 15.34 -4.92
CA ARG A 509 -16.99 16.58 -5.24
C ARG A 509 -16.29 16.52 -6.60
N CYS A 510 -15.61 15.41 -6.90
CA CYS A 510 -14.89 15.28 -8.18
C CYS A 510 -15.82 15.20 -9.39
N THR A 511 -16.94 14.51 -9.23
CA THR A 511 -17.79 14.10 -10.36
C THR A 511 -19.06 14.95 -10.49
N GLY A 512 -19.37 15.76 -9.47
CA GLY A 512 -20.67 16.43 -9.34
C GLY A 512 -21.82 15.47 -9.03
N PHE A 513 -21.53 14.19 -8.75
CA PHE A 513 -22.51 13.15 -8.54
C PHE A 513 -23.21 13.27 -7.18
N ASP A 514 -24.54 13.26 -7.17
CA ASP A 514 -25.32 13.36 -5.93
C ASP A 514 -25.66 11.96 -5.37
N PRO A 515 -25.06 11.54 -4.23
CA PRO A 515 -25.27 10.20 -3.69
C PRO A 515 -26.68 9.94 -3.17
N SER A 516 -27.50 10.99 -2.97
CA SER A 516 -28.90 10.90 -2.52
C SER A 516 -29.86 10.34 -3.56
N ASN A 517 -29.56 10.46 -4.86
CA ASN A 517 -30.38 9.97 -5.96
C ASN A 517 -29.70 8.80 -6.68
N LEU A 518 -29.17 7.87 -5.89
CA LEU A 518 -28.47 6.70 -6.39
C LEU A 518 -29.44 5.76 -7.11
N ASP A 519 -29.60 5.92 -8.43
CA ASP A 519 -30.06 4.83 -9.28
C ASP A 519 -28.83 4.01 -9.69
N LEU A 520 -28.98 2.69 -9.82
CA LEU A 520 -27.87 1.78 -10.16
C LEU A 520 -27.20 2.17 -11.50
N ALA A 521 -27.92 2.95 -12.32
CA ALA A 521 -27.47 3.49 -13.59
C ALA A 521 -26.47 4.66 -13.46
N ASP A 522 -26.45 5.41 -12.37
CA ASP A 522 -25.52 6.53 -12.21
C ASP A 522 -24.18 6.11 -11.57
N PHE A 523 -24.17 4.99 -10.83
CA PHE A 523 -22.94 4.35 -10.34
C PHE A 523 -22.03 3.88 -11.49
N ARG A 524 -22.61 3.62 -12.67
CA ARG A 524 -21.92 3.28 -13.93
C ARG A 524 -20.91 4.33 -14.40
N ARG A 525 -21.08 5.59 -14.00
CA ARG A 525 -20.14 6.66 -14.36
C ARG A 525 -18.95 6.72 -13.39
N LEU A 526 -19.05 6.18 -12.18
CA LEU A 526 -18.03 6.31 -11.15
C LEU A 526 -16.73 5.56 -11.48
N SER A 527 -16.82 4.39 -12.13
CA SER A 527 -15.66 3.65 -12.65
C SER A 527 -14.98 4.33 -13.85
N SER A 528 -15.64 5.31 -14.47
CA SER A 528 -15.13 6.05 -15.63
C SER A 528 -14.39 7.34 -15.25
N PHE A 529 -14.50 7.77 -13.99
CA PHE A 529 -13.88 9.01 -13.52
C PHE A 529 -12.46 8.78 -13.00
N SER A 530 -11.50 9.40 -13.67
CA SER A 530 -10.15 9.67 -13.19
C SER A 530 -10.21 10.70 -12.05
N CYS A 531 -10.61 10.30 -10.85
CA CYS A 531 -10.34 11.11 -9.66
C CYS A 531 -9.29 10.40 -8.78
N PRO A 532 -8.04 10.86 -8.72
CA PRO A 532 -6.99 10.14 -8.01
C PRO A 532 -7.14 10.11 -6.47
N ASP A 533 -8.05 10.94 -5.92
CA ASP A 533 -8.17 11.23 -4.48
C ASP A 533 -9.28 10.44 -3.74
N PHE A 534 -10.03 9.57 -4.42
CA PHE A 534 -11.12 8.80 -3.75
C PHE A 534 -10.73 7.38 -3.36
N TYR A 535 -9.68 6.83 -3.97
CA TYR A 535 -9.18 5.51 -3.62
C TYR A 535 -8.17 5.62 -2.48
N TYR A 536 -8.52 5.07 -1.33
CA TYR A 536 -7.54 4.78 -0.31
C TYR A 536 -7.10 3.33 -0.47
N PHE A 537 -5.87 3.17 -0.92
CA PHE A 537 -5.22 1.87 -0.98
C PHE A 537 -4.61 1.57 0.38
N MET A 538 -4.96 0.41 0.88
CA MET A 538 -4.62 0.02 2.24
C MET A 538 -3.21 -0.55 2.33
N THR A 539 -2.72 -0.73 3.56
CA THR A 539 -1.46 -1.40 3.85
C THR A 539 -1.60 -2.91 3.69
N SER A 540 -0.83 -3.55 2.81
CA SER A 540 -0.89 -5.01 2.63
C SER A 540 -0.68 -5.72 3.97
N PHE A 541 -1.41 -6.79 4.21
CA PHE A 541 -1.28 -7.56 5.45
C PHE A 541 -0.56 -8.87 5.19
N PHE A 542 0.31 -9.26 6.12
CA PHE A 542 1.03 -10.51 6.01
C PHE A 542 0.17 -11.67 6.49
N SER A 543 -0.15 -12.60 5.59
CA SER A 543 -0.90 -13.82 5.89
C SER A 543 0.05 -15.00 6.07
N HIS A 544 0.05 -15.61 7.26
CA HIS A 544 0.91 -16.77 7.52
C HIS A 544 0.38 -18.03 6.81
N ILE A 545 1.20 -18.70 6.00
CA ILE A 545 0.79 -19.92 5.29
C ILE A 545 1.20 -21.18 6.10
N VAL A 546 0.36 -22.22 6.09
CA VAL A 546 0.79 -23.56 6.52
C VAL A 546 1.78 -24.07 5.49
N LEU A 547 3.07 -24.01 5.81
CA LEU A 547 4.01 -24.84 5.07
C LEU A 547 3.72 -26.30 5.44
N PRO A 548 3.70 -27.22 4.47
CA PRO A 548 3.75 -28.64 4.78
C PRO A 548 4.94 -28.87 5.70
N ASP A 549 4.74 -29.71 6.72
CA ASP A 549 5.77 -30.00 7.69
C ASP A 549 6.92 -30.76 7.02
N ASN A 550 7.85 -30.00 6.42
CA ASN A 550 9.01 -30.53 5.75
C ASN A 550 9.98 -31.18 6.75
N THR A 551 9.75 -31.08 8.06
CA THR A 551 10.60 -31.76 9.05
C THR A 551 10.58 -33.26 8.85
N MET A 552 9.48 -33.86 8.39
CA MET A 552 9.46 -35.29 8.09
C MET A 552 10.39 -35.61 6.90
N VAL A 553 10.32 -34.84 5.82
CA VAL A 553 11.19 -35.03 4.65
C VAL A 553 12.65 -34.78 5.02
N PHE A 554 12.95 -33.70 5.76
CA PHE A 554 14.30 -33.42 6.26
C PHE A 554 14.81 -34.52 7.19
N ASN A 555 13.98 -35.04 8.10
CA ASN A 555 14.34 -36.13 9.00
C ASN A 555 14.59 -37.42 8.21
N VAL A 556 13.81 -37.70 7.16
CA VAL A 556 14.04 -38.83 6.26
C VAL A 556 15.34 -38.63 5.47
N MET A 557 15.59 -37.45 4.89
CA MET A 557 16.85 -37.15 4.18
C MET A 557 18.06 -37.26 5.11
N ALA A 558 17.97 -36.74 6.33
CA ALA A 558 19.01 -36.85 7.34
C ALA A 558 19.24 -38.31 7.75
N CYS A 559 18.18 -39.09 7.97
CA CYS A 559 18.27 -40.51 8.27
C CYS A 559 18.93 -41.30 7.13
N VAL A 560 18.51 -41.05 5.89
CA VAL A 560 19.12 -41.66 4.69
C VAL A 560 20.59 -41.28 4.60
N GLY A 561 20.95 -40.01 4.80
CA GLY A 561 22.34 -39.55 4.82
C GLY A 561 23.18 -40.25 5.88
N VAL A 562 22.65 -40.44 7.10
CA VAL A 562 23.31 -41.19 8.17
C VAL A 562 23.47 -42.66 7.81
N VAL A 563 22.43 -43.31 7.27
CA VAL A 563 22.49 -44.71 6.83
C VAL A 563 23.53 -44.89 5.72
N SER A 564 23.56 -44.01 4.73
CA SER A 564 24.55 -44.02 3.65
C SER A 564 25.97 -43.83 4.18
N ALA A 565 26.18 -42.91 5.13
CA ALA A 565 27.49 -42.69 5.75
C ALA A 565 27.96 -43.91 6.56
N LEU A 566 27.06 -44.55 7.32
CA LEU A 566 27.37 -45.78 8.07
C LEU A 566 27.69 -46.95 7.14
N MET A 567 26.93 -47.12 6.05
CA MET A 567 27.21 -48.13 5.04
C MET A 567 28.56 -47.91 4.36
N PHE A 568 28.88 -46.67 4.00
CA PHE A 568 30.18 -46.32 3.43
C PHE A 568 31.32 -46.61 4.41
N GLY A 569 31.17 -46.21 5.68
CA GLY A 569 32.13 -46.51 6.74
C GLY A 569 32.33 -48.01 6.96
N PHE A 570 31.26 -48.80 6.91
CA PHE A 570 31.31 -50.25 7.01
C PHE A 570 32.09 -50.87 5.84
N VAL A 571 31.72 -50.54 4.60
CA VAL A 571 32.39 -51.05 3.39
C VAL A 571 33.87 -50.67 3.38
N PHE A 572 34.18 -49.40 3.69
CA PHE A 572 35.56 -48.92 3.77
C PHE A 572 36.36 -49.66 4.85
N SER A 573 35.79 -49.88 6.04
CA SER A 573 36.44 -50.64 7.11
C SER A 573 36.68 -52.10 6.74
N THR A 574 35.76 -52.74 6.01
CA THR A 574 35.96 -54.12 5.55
C THR A 574 37.07 -54.21 4.50
N LEU A 575 37.08 -53.30 3.52
CA LEU A 575 38.08 -53.28 2.46
C LEU A 575 39.49 -53.00 3.01
N THR A 576 39.61 -52.05 3.95
CA THR A 576 40.91 -51.73 4.58
C THR A 576 41.45 -52.89 5.42
N ARG A 577 40.59 -53.58 6.17
CA ARG A 577 41.00 -54.78 6.94
C ARG A 577 41.46 -55.91 6.05
N ASP A 578 40.78 -56.14 4.93
CA ASP A 578 41.18 -57.19 3.99
C ASP A 578 42.44 -56.80 3.22
N TRP A 579 42.62 -55.51 2.91
CA TRP A 579 43.87 -54.98 2.36
C TRP A 579 45.06 -55.21 3.30
N ASP A 580 44.92 -54.92 4.60
CA ASP A 580 45.96 -55.16 5.60
C ASP A 580 46.31 -56.66 5.72
N LYS A 581 45.32 -57.56 5.61
CA LYS A 581 45.57 -59.01 5.60
C LYS A 581 46.32 -59.44 4.35
N ILE A 582 45.97 -58.90 3.19
CA ILE A 582 46.67 -59.18 1.93
C ILE A 582 48.12 -58.67 2.03
N TYR A 583 48.31 -57.44 2.51
CA TYR A 583 49.63 -56.83 2.63
C TYR A 583 50.54 -57.57 3.61
N LYS A 584 50.01 -58.14 4.70
CA LYS A 584 50.81 -58.94 5.65
C LYS A 584 51.21 -60.33 5.14
N ASN A 585 50.57 -60.81 4.08
CA ASN A 585 50.86 -62.10 3.45
C ASN A 585 51.78 -61.97 2.21
N PHE A 586 52.08 -60.74 1.80
CA PHE A 586 53.18 -60.41 0.89
C PHE A 586 54.40 -60.00 1.71
#